data_AF-A0A3D0N2K2-F1
#
_entry.id   AF-A0A3D0N2K2-F1
#
_cell.length_a   1.000
_cell.length_b   1.000
_cell.length_c   1.000
_cell.angle_alpha   90.00
_cell.angle_beta   90.00
_cell.angle_gamma   90.00
#
_symmetry.space_group_name_H-M   'P 1'
#
loop_
_entity.id
_entity.type
_entity.pdbx_description
1 polymer ?
#
loop_
_entity_poly.entity_id
_entity_poly.type
_entity_poly.pdbx_seq_one_letter_code
_entity_poly.pdbx_strand_id
1 'polypeptide(L)'
;MNDLYSWRNGLSWVIEGKLAAFSIFALAELDELQSQGICAIVSLTERFPDGLVGETRFATLHLPIDDMTPPEMAQIEEFVEFVDRQVERGCAVG
;
A
#
# COMPACT_ATOMS: atom_id res chain seq x y z
N MET A 1 12.62 -20.68 -5.78
CA MET A 1 12.31 -20.23 -4.40
C MET A 1 11.95 -18.76 -4.55
N ASN A 2 10.71 -18.29 -4.50
CA ASN A 2 9.53 -18.70 -3.76
C ASN A 2 8.27 -18.36 -4.56
N ASP A 3 7.50 -19.37 -4.98
CA ASP A 3 6.18 -19.17 -5.62
C ASP A 3 5.03 -19.49 -4.64
N LEU A 4 5.38 -19.69 -3.35
CA LEU A 4 4.47 -20.10 -2.28
C LEU A 4 3.92 -18.93 -1.43
N TYR A 5 4.33 -17.69 -1.71
CA TYR A 5 3.88 -16.50 -0.95
C TYR A 5 2.84 -15.65 -1.72
N SER A 6 2.72 -15.83 -3.04
CA SER A 6 1.91 -14.96 -3.91
C SER A 6 0.41 -14.94 -3.56
N TRP A 7 -0.17 -16.07 -3.14
CA TRP A 7 -1.62 -16.17 -2.94
C TRP A 7 -2.12 -15.89 -1.52
N ARG A 8 -1.24 -15.79 -0.52
CA ARG A 8 -1.66 -15.46 0.87
C ARG A 8 -1.87 -13.96 1.08
N ASN A 9 -0.96 -13.14 0.56
CA ASN A 9 -1.06 -11.69 0.71
C ASN A 9 -1.53 -10.99 -0.58
N GLY A 10 -1.50 -11.69 -1.72
CA GLY A 10 -1.91 -11.13 -3.01
C GLY A 10 -1.05 -9.95 -3.45
N LEU A 11 0.16 -9.81 -2.89
CA LEU A 11 1.08 -8.74 -3.23
C LEU A 11 1.61 -8.95 -4.64
N SER A 12 1.46 -7.91 -5.46
CA SER A 12 1.97 -7.84 -6.82
C SER A 12 2.73 -6.54 -7.02
N TRP A 13 3.99 -6.63 -7.43
CA TRP A 13 4.74 -5.45 -7.84
C TRP A 13 4.19 -4.89 -9.14
N VAL A 14 3.79 -3.61 -9.11
CA VAL A 14 3.47 -2.83 -10.31
C VAL A 14 4.75 -2.20 -10.85
N ILE A 15 5.58 -1.68 -9.95
CA ILE A 15 6.92 -1.19 -10.22
C ILE A 15 7.84 -1.82 -9.18
N GLU A 16 8.72 -2.71 -9.63
CA GLU A 16 9.61 -3.51 -8.77
C GLU A 16 10.36 -2.64 -7.75
N GLY A 17 10.22 -2.98 -6.47
CA GLY A 17 10.87 -2.28 -5.35
C GLY A 17 10.39 -0.86 -5.10
N LYS A 18 9.28 -0.41 -5.72
CA LYS A 18 8.77 0.95 -5.61
C LYS A 18 7.28 1.02 -5.29
N LEU A 19 6.47 0.26 -6.03
CA LEU A 19 5.02 0.27 -5.91
C LEU A 19 4.48 -1.15 -6.04
N ALA A 20 3.84 -1.63 -4.99
CA ALA A 20 3.11 -2.89 -4.97
C ALA A 20 1.61 -2.64 -4.79
N ALA A 21 0.79 -3.60 -5.20
CA ALA A 21 -0.63 -3.63 -4.91
C ALA A 21 -0.96 -4.90 -4.12
N PHE A 22 -1.83 -4.79 -3.12
CA PHE A 22 -2.35 -5.93 -2.38
C PHE A 22 -3.77 -5.67 -1.86
N SER A 23 -4.44 -6.74 -1.43
CA SER A 23 -5.76 -6.63 -0.77
C SER A 23 -5.61 -6.30 0.72
N ILE A 24 -6.69 -5.82 1.35
CA ILE A 24 -6.74 -5.54 2.79
C ILE A 24 -6.29 -6.74 3.67
N PHE A 25 -6.40 -7.98 3.19
CA PHE A 25 -5.96 -9.17 3.92
C PHE A 25 -4.44 -9.21 4.16
N ALA A 26 -3.65 -8.54 3.32
CA ALA A 26 -2.20 -8.44 3.51
C ALA A 26 -1.81 -7.70 4.79
N LEU A 27 -2.70 -6.87 5.34
CA LEU A 27 -2.46 -6.17 6.61
C LEU A 27 -2.38 -7.11 7.81
N ALA A 28 -2.77 -8.39 7.68
CA ALA A 28 -2.52 -9.39 8.70
C ALA A 28 -1.03 -9.80 8.79
N GLU A 29 -0.23 -9.49 7.77
CA GLU A 29 1.18 -9.87 7.65
C GLU A 29 2.08 -8.63 7.47
N LEU A 30 1.89 -7.57 8.27
CA LEU A 30 2.66 -6.31 8.16
C LEU A 30 4.19 -6.52 8.22
N ASP A 31 4.66 -7.48 9.02
CA ASP A 31 6.10 -7.80 9.11
C ASP A 31 6.66 -8.30 7.77
N GLU A 32 5.85 -9.03 7.00
CA GLU A 32 6.22 -9.52 5.67
C GLU A 32 6.22 -8.38 4.65
N LEU A 33 5.25 -7.46 4.72
CA LEU A 33 5.29 -6.25 3.88
C LEU A 33 6.56 -5.43 4.15
N GLN A 34 6.90 -5.26 5.43
CA GLN A 34 8.10 -4.54 5.83
C GLN A 34 9.39 -5.23 5.36
N SER A 35 9.45 -6.57 5.43
CA SER A 35 10.62 -7.35 4.99
C SER A 35 10.91 -7.20 3.49
N GLN A 36 9.88 -6.89 2.69
CA GLN A 36 9.96 -6.62 1.26
C GLN A 36 10.32 -5.16 0.93
N GLY A 37 10.58 -4.33 1.93
CA GLY A 37 10.96 -2.93 1.76
C GLY A 37 9.78 -1.95 1.67
N ILE A 38 8.55 -2.43 1.87
CA ILE A 38 7.38 -1.56 1.97
C ILE A 38 7.42 -0.87 3.33
N CYS A 39 7.38 0.46 3.32
CA CYS A 39 7.35 1.28 4.52
C CYS A 39 6.34 2.42 4.42
N ALA A 40 5.50 2.40 3.38
CA ALA A 40 4.35 3.26 3.26
C ALA A 40 3.16 2.48 2.68
N ILE A 41 1.95 2.79 3.14
CA ILE A 41 0.73 2.13 2.70
C ILE A 41 -0.32 3.17 2.31
N VAL A 42 -0.89 3.03 1.13
CA VAL A 42 -2.06 3.80 0.69
C VAL A 42 -3.31 2.95 0.87
N SER A 43 -4.29 3.45 1.62
CA SER A 43 -5.59 2.81 1.76
C SER A 43 -6.63 3.52 0.89
N LEU A 44 -7.29 2.73 0.03
CA LEU A 44 -8.35 3.20 -0.87
C LEU A 44 -9.77 2.90 -0.38
N THR A 45 -9.91 2.14 0.71
CA THR A 45 -11.21 1.73 1.26
C THR A 45 -12.00 2.92 1.81
N GLU A 46 -13.32 2.83 1.90
CA GLU A 46 -14.17 3.93 2.38
C GLU A 46 -13.91 4.28 3.86
N ARG A 47 -13.32 3.33 4.60
CA ARG A 47 -12.88 3.51 5.99
C ARG A 47 -11.42 3.16 6.11
N PHE A 48 -10.73 3.87 7.00
CA PHE A 48 -9.35 3.56 7.32
C PHE A 48 -9.26 2.15 7.93
N PRO A 49 -8.36 1.27 7.44
CA PRO A 49 -8.27 -0.10 7.91
C PRO A 49 -7.87 -0.19 9.39
N ASP A 50 -8.61 -0.96 10.17
CA ASP A 50 -8.32 -1.17 11.60
C ASP A 50 -6.90 -1.70 11.84
N GLY A 51 -6.39 -2.52 10.91
CA GLY A 51 -5.02 -3.07 10.97
C GLY A 51 -3.91 -2.02 10.86
N LEU A 52 -4.22 -0.78 10.46
CA LEU A 52 -3.29 0.35 10.41
C LEU A 52 -3.48 1.34 11.56
N VAL A 53 -4.54 1.19 12.37
CA VAL A 53 -4.80 2.11 13.48
C VAL A 53 -3.72 1.97 14.56
N GLY A 54 -2.99 3.05 14.80
CA GLY A 54 -1.89 3.08 15.77
C GLY A 54 -0.59 2.43 15.28
N GLU A 55 -0.55 1.94 14.04
CA GLU A 55 0.69 1.50 13.41
C GLU A 55 1.58 2.71 13.09
N THR A 56 2.88 2.60 13.39
CA THR A 56 3.85 3.70 13.28
C THR A 56 5.04 3.38 12.38
N ARG A 57 5.19 2.12 11.98
CA ARG A 57 6.26 1.65 11.08
C ARG A 57 6.03 2.04 9.64
N PHE A 58 4.77 2.32 9.26
CA PHE A 58 4.40 2.70 7.91
C PHE A 58 3.94 4.15 7.87
N ALA A 59 4.43 4.92 6.90
CA ALA A 59 3.76 6.15 6.52
C ALA A 59 2.43 5.80 5.85
N THR A 60 1.33 6.44 6.24
CA THR A 60 0.01 6.12 5.69
C THR A 60 -0.57 7.29 4.93
N LEU A 61 -1.26 6.98 3.84
CA LEU A 61 -2.16 7.89 3.13
C LEU A 61 -3.52 7.20 3.00
N HIS A 62 -4.60 7.92 3.27
CA HIS A 62 -5.95 7.40 3.12
C HIS A 62 -6.70 8.23 2.08
N LEU A 63 -7.02 7.59 0.96
CA LEU A 63 -7.78 8.16 -0.14
C LEU A 63 -9.06 7.35 -0.30
N PRO A 64 -10.12 7.65 0.48
CA PRO A 64 -11.34 6.85 0.43
C PRO A 64 -11.99 6.94 -0.95
N ILE A 65 -12.21 5.79 -1.58
CA ILE A 65 -12.89 5.65 -2.86
C ILE A 65 -14.06 4.69 -2.62
N ASP A 66 -15.28 5.10 -3.02
CA ASP A 66 -16.45 4.25 -2.93
C ASP A 66 -16.26 3.03 -3.84
N ASP A 67 -16.62 1.83 -3.36
CA ASP A 67 -16.46 0.62 -4.16
C ASP A 67 -17.13 0.73 -5.53
N MET A 68 -16.47 0.17 -6.55
CA MET A 68 -16.88 0.20 -7.95
C MET A 68 -16.99 1.61 -8.56
N THR A 69 -16.34 2.62 -7.97
CA THR A 69 -16.24 3.98 -8.52
C THR A 69 -14.80 4.37 -8.85
N PRO A 70 -14.58 5.29 -9.81
CA PRO A 70 -13.25 5.81 -10.09
C PRO A 70 -12.82 6.83 -9.02
N PRO A 71 -11.51 7.00 -8.79
CA PRO A 71 -10.99 8.12 -7.99
C PRO A 71 -11.25 9.47 -8.68
N GLU A 72 -11.26 10.53 -7.87
CA GLU A 72 -11.19 11.90 -8.36
C GLU A 72 -9.77 12.26 -8.82
N MET A 73 -9.64 13.25 -9.72
CA MET A 73 -8.34 13.73 -10.18
C MET A 73 -7.43 14.19 -9.04
N ALA A 74 -7.97 14.88 -8.04
CA ALA A 74 -7.19 15.31 -6.88
C ALA A 74 -6.63 14.14 -6.07
N GLN A 75 -7.38 13.03 -5.96
CA GLN A 75 -6.92 11.82 -5.27
C GLN A 75 -5.80 11.13 -6.06
N ILE A 76 -5.88 11.13 -7.40
CA ILE A 76 -4.81 10.62 -8.27
C ILE A 76 -3.54 11.45 -8.08
N GLU A 77 -3.65 12.78 -8.10
CA GLU A 77 -2.51 13.69 -7.90
C GLU A 77 -1.87 13.47 -6.52
N GLU A 78 -2.67 13.39 -5.46
CA GLU A 78 -2.19 13.14 -4.10
C GLU A 78 -1.52 11.77 -3.96
N PHE A 79 -2.06 10.73 -4.60
CA PHE A 79 -1.44 9.41 -4.67
C PHE A 79 -0.05 9.47 -5.32
N VAL A 80 0.06 10.12 -6.49
CA VAL A 80 1.32 10.23 -7.23
C VAL A 80 2.36 10.98 -6.40
N GLU A 81 2.00 12.15 -5.84
CA GLU A 81 2.91 12.93 -4.98
C GLU A 81 3.38 12.15 -3.75
N PHE A 82 2.49 11.36 -3.14
CA PHE A 82 2.85 10.52 -2.02
C PHE A 82 3.82 9.42 -2.43
N VAL A 83 3.53 8.70 -3.53
CA VAL A 83 4.40 7.62 -4.02
C VAL A 83 5.78 8.16 -4.37
N ASP A 84 5.87 9.24 -5.14
CA ASP A 84 7.14 9.84 -5.54
C ASP A 84 7.98 10.22 -4.32
N ARG A 85 7.39 10.89 -3.34
CA ARG A 85 8.08 11.29 -2.10
C ARG A 85 8.61 10.10 -1.29
N GLN A 86 7.89 8.98 -1.24
CA GLN A 86 8.37 7.78 -0.53
C GLN A 86 9.49 7.08 -1.32
N VAL A 87 9.31 6.93 -2.63
CA VAL A 87 10.29 6.30 -3.51
C VAL A 87 11.62 7.08 -3.51
N GLU A 88 11.57 8.42 -3.51
CA GLU A 88 12.76 9.27 -3.38
C GLU A 88 13.55 9.03 -2.09
N ARG A 89 12.87 8.56 -1.02
CA ARG A 89 13.48 8.20 0.26
C ARG A 89 13.96 6.74 0.30
N GLY A 90 13.83 6.01 -0.79
CA GLY A 90 14.13 4.58 -0.86
C GLY A 90 13.07 3.71 -0.18
N CYS A 91 11.85 4.21 -0.06
CA CYS A 91 10.73 3.53 0.58
C CYS A 91 9.71 3.04 -0.47
N ALA A 92 9.45 1.74 -0.51
CA ALA A 92 8.40 1.21 -1.38
C ALA A 92 7.01 1.48 -0.77
N VAL A 93 6.03 1.68 -1.65
CA VAL A 93 4.63 1.92 -1.31
C VAL A 93 3.79 0.70 -1.65
N GLY A 94 2.89 0.33 -0.73
CA GLY A 94 1.90 -0.71 -0.89
C GLY A 94 0.46 -0.20 -0.82
#